data_AF-A0A0M3K0Z6-F1
#
_entry.id   AF-A0A0M3K0Z6-F1
#
_cell.length_a   1.000
_cell.length_b   1.000
_cell.length_c   1.000
_cell.angle_alpha   90.00
_cell.angle_beta   90.00
_cell.angle_gamma   90.00
#
_symmetry.space_group_name_H-M   'P 1'
#
loop_
_entity.id
_entity.type
_entity.pdbx_description
1 polymer ?
#
loop_
_entity_poly.entity_id
_entity_poly.type
_entity_poly.pdbx_seq_one_letter_code
_entity_poly.pdbx_strand_id
1 'polypeptide(L)'
;MFDDESSLFGSDEEDEEKKKEGNDDKKFLFRRELRTMLYGFGDDKVPYDKTVELLEYIVVDYVRELCQRAVNVGKPGKLSLEDIHYLIRRDAKKFGRVKDLLSMSEELKRARKQFDEAKAI
;
A
#
# COMPACT_ATOMS: atom_id res chain seq x y z
N MET A 1 -33.68 -8.46 -4.99
CA MET A 1 -32.92 -8.35 -3.74
C MET A 1 -31.49 -8.07 -4.15
N PHE A 2 -31.18 -6.78 -4.28
CA PHE A 2 -29.87 -6.25 -4.61
C PHE A 2 -29.39 -5.47 -3.39
N ASP A 3 -28.07 -5.47 -3.20
CA ASP A 3 -27.27 -4.71 -2.25
C ASP A 3 -27.18 -5.23 -0.80
N ASP A 4 -26.19 -6.10 -0.57
CA ASP A 4 -25.42 -6.14 0.69
C ASP A 4 -23.97 -6.62 0.41
N GLU A 5 -23.25 -5.87 -0.43
CA GLU A 5 -21.80 -6.05 -0.69
C GLU A 5 -20.99 -4.82 -0.19
N SER A 6 -21.58 -3.98 0.66
CA SER A 6 -20.90 -2.81 1.25
C SER A 6 -20.24 -3.10 2.61
N SER A 7 -20.41 -4.29 3.19
CA SER A 7 -19.90 -4.60 4.53
C SER A 7 -18.45 -5.09 4.58
N LEU A 8 -17.80 -5.39 3.44
CA LEU A 8 -16.42 -5.90 3.44
C LEU A 8 -15.35 -4.83 3.78
N PHE A 9 -15.70 -3.55 3.72
CA PHE A 9 -14.88 -2.41 4.16
C PHE A 9 -15.58 -1.56 5.24
N GLY A 10 -16.66 -2.07 5.83
CA GLY A 10 -17.42 -1.38 6.87
C GLY A 10 -16.80 -1.56 8.25
N SER A 11 -15.74 -0.81 8.53
CA SER A 11 -15.35 -0.50 9.92
C SER A 11 -15.20 1.01 10.09
N ASP A 12 -16.25 1.74 9.71
CA ASP A 12 -16.54 3.06 10.27
C ASP A 12 -17.20 2.85 11.66
N GLU A 13 -16.43 2.33 12.61
CA GLU A 13 -16.76 2.48 14.03
C GLU A 13 -16.02 3.71 14.54
N GLU A 14 -16.72 4.84 14.46
CA GLU A 14 -16.61 6.07 15.25
C GLU A 14 -15.30 6.29 16.04
N ASP A 15 -14.33 6.97 15.41
CA ASP A 15 -13.40 7.86 16.11
C ASP A 15 -13.68 9.30 15.64
N GLU A 16 -14.68 9.95 16.24
CA GLU A 16 -14.79 11.42 16.18
C GLU A 16 -13.65 12.06 17.01
N GLU A 17 -12.42 11.99 16.50
CA GLU A 17 -11.37 12.90 16.96
C GLU A 17 -11.66 14.29 16.36
N LYS A 18 -12.10 15.23 17.20
CA LYS A 18 -12.23 16.65 16.89
C LYS A 18 -11.04 17.15 16.07
N LYS A 19 -11.26 17.44 14.77
CA LYS A 19 -10.30 18.13 13.90
C LYS A 19 -9.88 19.47 14.52
N LYS A 20 -8.75 19.48 15.22
CA LYS A 20 -7.90 20.67 15.29
C LYS A 20 -6.97 20.56 14.09
N GLU A 21 -7.23 21.32 13.04
CA GLU A 21 -6.29 21.48 11.92
C GLU A 21 -5.02 22.17 12.46
N GLY A 22 -4.12 21.35 13.00
CA GLY A 22 -2.77 21.71 13.35
C GLY A 22 -1.86 21.44 12.16
N ASN A 23 -0.85 22.28 11.98
CA ASN A 23 0.18 22.18 10.94
C ASN A 23 1.00 20.85 10.98
N ASP A 24 0.65 19.92 11.87
CA ASP A 24 1.26 18.61 12.09
C ASP A 24 0.72 17.51 11.16
N ASP A 25 -0.44 17.71 10.49
CA ASP A 25 -0.97 16.74 9.52
C ASP A 25 -0.05 16.56 8.29
N LYS A 26 0.85 17.53 8.04
CA LYS A 26 1.88 17.40 7.00
C LYS A 26 3.03 16.48 7.40
N LYS A 27 3.15 16.08 8.67
CA LYS A 27 4.25 15.22 9.16
C LYS A 27 3.97 13.73 8.98
N PHE A 28 2.71 13.33 8.82
CA PHE A 28 2.32 11.92 8.77
C PHE A 28 1.55 11.63 7.48
N LEU A 29 2.18 10.89 6.57
CA LEU A 29 1.68 10.51 5.26
C LEU A 29 0.81 9.24 5.31
N PHE A 30 1.11 8.31 6.22
CA PHE A 30 0.52 6.95 6.22
C PHE A 30 -0.12 6.53 7.54
N ARG A 31 -0.37 7.47 8.46
CA ARG A 31 -0.79 7.15 9.84
C ARG A 31 -2.05 6.29 9.90
N ARG A 32 -3.07 6.61 9.10
CA ARG A 32 -4.34 5.87 9.08
C ARG A 32 -4.15 4.47 8.52
N GLU A 33 -3.47 4.36 7.39
CA GLU A 33 -3.24 3.09 6.69
C GLU A 33 -2.35 2.16 7.52
N LEU A 34 -1.35 2.70 8.23
CA LEU A 34 -0.49 1.93 9.13
C LEU A 34 -1.23 1.41 10.36
N ARG A 35 -2.20 2.16 10.93
CA ARG A 35 -3.05 1.66 12.03
C ARG A 35 -3.86 0.44 11.59
N THR A 36 -4.54 0.53 10.45
CA THR A 36 -5.31 -0.60 9.90
C THR A 36 -4.40 -1.79 9.58
N MET A 37 -3.21 -1.53 9.05
CA MET A 37 -2.23 -2.58 8.76
C MET A 37 -1.73 -3.27 10.03
N LEU A 38 -1.39 -2.52 11.08
CA LEU A 38 -0.95 -3.06 12.38
C LEU A 38 -2.01 -4.00 12.98
N TYR A 39 -3.26 -3.58 13.00
CA TYR A 39 -4.38 -4.44 13.43
C TYR A 39 -4.48 -5.70 12.57
N GLY A 40 -4.34 -5.59 11.24
CA GLY A 40 -4.32 -6.74 10.34
C GLY A 40 -3.15 -7.71 10.56
N PHE A 41 -2.07 -7.26 11.20
CA PHE A 41 -0.94 -8.10 11.64
C PHE A 41 -1.09 -8.61 13.09
N GLY A 42 -2.19 -8.30 13.76
CA GLY A 42 -2.53 -8.78 15.10
C GLY A 42 -2.18 -7.84 16.24
N ASP A 43 -1.90 -6.56 15.96
CA ASP A 43 -1.79 -5.51 16.99
C ASP A 43 -3.19 -5.06 17.49
N ASP A 44 -3.22 -4.13 18.44
CA ASP A 44 -4.47 -3.52 18.94
C ASP A 44 -5.19 -2.71 17.84
N LYS A 45 -6.51 -2.60 17.94
CA LYS A 45 -7.35 -1.74 17.08
C LYS A 45 -6.92 -0.27 17.21
N VAL A 46 -6.48 0.13 18.41
CA VAL A 46 -5.95 1.47 18.70
C VAL A 46 -4.50 1.33 19.21
N PRO A 47 -3.51 1.21 18.30
CA PRO A 47 -2.11 1.09 18.69
C PRO A 47 -1.56 2.44 19.20
N TYR A 48 -0.48 2.40 19.98
CA TYR A 48 0.15 3.61 20.49
C TYR A 48 0.65 4.52 19.35
N ASP A 49 0.40 5.83 19.49
CA ASP A 49 0.84 6.81 18.49
C ASP A 49 2.34 6.79 18.20
N LYS A 50 3.15 6.59 19.25
CA LYS A 50 4.61 6.46 19.10
C LYS A 50 5.02 5.24 18.27
N THR A 51 4.25 4.15 18.35
CA THR A 51 4.49 2.95 17.53
C THR A 51 4.23 3.24 16.07
N VAL A 52 3.11 3.91 15.77
CA VAL A 52 2.74 4.28 14.39
C VAL A 52 3.75 5.27 13.81
N GLU A 53 4.14 6.29 14.57
CA GLU A 53 5.17 7.27 14.19
C GLU A 53 6.52 6.61 13.88
N LEU A 54 6.98 5.71 14.76
CA LEU A 54 8.23 4.99 14.54
C LEU A 54 8.15 4.07 13.31
N LEU A 55 7.03 3.36 13.15
CA LEU A 55 6.83 2.48 12.01
C LEU A 55 6.84 3.28 10.70
N GLU A 56 6.19 4.43 10.67
CA GLU A 56 6.19 5.31 9.51
C GLU A 56 7.61 5.77 9.16
N TYR A 57 8.39 6.19 10.15
CA TYR A 57 9.79 6.55 9.95
C TYR A 57 10.59 5.39 9.33
N ILE A 58 10.45 4.17 9.85
CA ILE A 58 11.13 2.97 9.34
C ILE A 58 10.71 2.68 7.89
N VAL A 59 9.42 2.80 7.57
CA VAL A 59 8.90 2.54 6.22
C VAL A 59 9.44 3.56 5.22
N VAL A 60 9.40 4.85 5.55
CA VAL A 60 9.91 5.91 4.68
C VAL A 60 11.41 5.72 4.41
N ASP A 61 12.18 5.41 5.45
CA ASP A 61 13.62 5.19 5.30
C ASP A 61 13.93 3.94 4.46
N TYR A 62 13.19 2.85 4.68
CA TYR A 62 13.30 1.64 3.86
C TYR A 62 13.03 1.91 2.37
N VAL A 63 11.95 2.66 2.05
CA VAL A 63 11.62 3.02 0.66
C VAL A 63 12.72 3.88 0.05
N ARG A 64 13.23 4.86 0.81
CA ARG A 64 14.34 5.71 0.37
C ARG A 64 15.59 4.88 0.04
N GLU A 65 16.00 3.99 0.95
CA GLU A 65 17.17 3.15 0.75
C GLU A 65 16.99 2.18 -0.43
N LEU A 66 15.80 1.60 -0.58
CA LEU A 66 15.48 0.72 -1.70
C LEU A 66 15.56 1.46 -3.03
N CYS A 67 14.97 2.66 -3.14
CA CYS A 67 15.05 3.50 -4.34
C CYS A 67 16.50 3.89 -4.66
N GLN A 68 17.28 4.28 -3.65
CA GLN A 68 18.68 4.65 -3.86
C GLN A 68 19.51 3.46 -4.39
N ARG A 69 19.30 2.26 -3.83
CA ARG A 69 19.94 1.04 -4.34
C ARG A 69 19.48 0.72 -5.76
N ALA A 70 18.21 0.92 -6.08
CA ALA A 70 17.66 0.61 -7.40
C ALA A 70 18.26 1.52 -8.48
N VAL A 71 18.38 2.82 -8.20
CA VAL A 71 19.05 3.79 -9.08
C VAL A 71 20.52 3.42 -9.32
N ASN A 72 21.22 2.89 -8.31
CA ASN A 72 22.62 2.50 -8.42
C ASN A 72 22.84 1.22 -9.25
N VAL A 73 21.82 0.34 -9.33
CA VAL A 73 21.86 -0.88 -10.15
C VAL A 73 21.42 -0.61 -11.58
N GLY A 74 20.43 0.27 -11.76
CA GLY A 74 19.84 0.63 -13.04
C GLY A 74 20.64 1.65 -13.84
N LYS A 75 19.97 2.28 -14.82
CA LYS A 75 20.58 3.34 -15.63
C LYS A 75 20.69 4.62 -14.79
N PRO A 76 21.83 5.35 -14.87
CA PRO A 76 22.00 6.58 -14.12
C PRO A 76 20.91 7.60 -14.50
N GLY A 77 20.27 8.18 -13.49
CA GLY A 77 19.24 9.21 -13.65
C GLY A 77 17.83 8.70 -13.98
N LYS A 78 17.60 7.38 -14.06
CA LYS A 78 16.25 6.83 -14.27
C LYS A 78 15.99 5.59 -13.40
N LEU A 79 14.92 5.62 -12.61
CA LEU A 79 14.43 4.48 -11.84
C LEU A 79 13.40 3.70 -12.67
N SER A 80 13.64 2.41 -12.92
CA SER A 80 12.66 1.50 -13.54
C SER A 80 12.08 0.54 -12.50
N LEU A 81 10.87 0.03 -12.75
CA LEU A 81 10.26 -1.04 -11.94
C LEU A 81 11.08 -2.33 -12.02
N GLU A 82 11.74 -2.57 -13.16
CA GLU A 82 12.64 -3.70 -13.36
C GLU A 82 13.83 -3.68 -12.39
N ASP A 83 14.35 -2.49 -12.05
CA ASP A 83 15.48 -2.34 -11.12
C ASP A 83 15.07 -2.73 -9.69
N ILE A 84 13.86 -2.32 -9.27
CA ILE A 84 13.29 -2.70 -7.97
C ILE A 84 13.04 -4.21 -7.94
N HIS A 85 12.45 -4.76 -9.01
CA HIS A 85 12.19 -6.20 -9.12
C HIS A 85 13.48 -7.02 -9.07
N TYR A 86 14.55 -6.52 -9.70
CA TYR A 86 15.86 -7.15 -9.65
C TYR A 86 16.44 -7.17 -8.23
N LEU A 87 16.31 -6.10 -7.45
CA LEU A 87 16.82 -6.05 -6.08
C LEU A 87 16.16 -7.07 -5.15
N ILE A 88 14.85 -7.28 -5.30
CA ILE A 88 14.08 -8.18 -4.43
C ILE A 88 14.23 -9.67 -4.81
N ARG A 89 14.93 -10.00 -5.90
CA ARG A 89 15.03 -11.37 -6.45
C ARG A 89 15.58 -12.43 -5.49
N ARG A 90 16.31 -12.02 -4.46
CA ARG A 90 16.88 -12.93 -3.45
C ARG A 90 15.88 -13.28 -2.35
N ASP A 91 14.85 -12.47 -2.16
CA ASP A 91 13.78 -12.73 -1.19
C ASP A 91 12.65 -13.49 -1.88
N ALA A 92 12.64 -14.81 -1.74
CA ALA A 92 11.67 -15.68 -2.41
C ALA A 92 10.21 -15.32 -2.07
N LYS A 93 9.94 -14.86 -0.84
CA LYS A 93 8.58 -14.50 -0.41
C LYS A 93 8.12 -13.21 -1.09
N LYS A 94 8.96 -12.17 -1.06
CA LYS A 94 8.63 -10.89 -1.71
C LYS A 94 8.55 -11.05 -3.22
N PHE A 95 9.49 -11.78 -3.81
CA PHE A 95 9.53 -12.04 -5.25
C PHE A 95 8.29 -12.78 -5.75
N GLY A 96 7.90 -13.87 -5.07
CA GLY A 96 6.67 -14.60 -5.38
C GLY A 96 5.44 -13.71 -5.28
N ARG A 97 5.30 -12.97 -4.17
CA ARG A 97 4.16 -12.07 -3.95
C ARG A 97 4.03 -10.99 -5.03
N VAL A 98 5.15 -10.40 -5.49
CA VAL A 98 5.10 -9.39 -6.56
C VAL A 98 4.61 -10.00 -7.87
N LYS A 99 5.07 -11.21 -8.22
CA LYS A 99 4.60 -11.92 -9.41
C LYS A 99 3.10 -12.18 -9.36
N ASP A 100 2.58 -12.65 -8.23
CA ASP A 100 1.16 -12.95 -8.05
C ASP A 100 0.30 -11.69 -8.17
N LEU A 101 0.71 -10.60 -7.51
CA LEU A 101 0.00 -9.31 -7.56
C LEU A 101 -0.03 -8.73 -8.98
N LEU A 102 1.07 -8.83 -9.72
CA LEU A 102 1.11 -8.38 -11.11
C LEU A 102 0.19 -9.21 -12.01
N SER A 103 0.21 -10.55 -11.88
CA SER A 103 -0.69 -11.45 -12.62
C SER A 103 -2.16 -11.11 -12.37
N MET A 104 -2.54 -10.99 -11.10
CA MET A 104 -3.91 -10.65 -10.72
C MET A 104 -4.32 -9.26 -11.24
N SER A 105 -3.41 -8.29 -11.21
CA SER A 105 -3.67 -6.95 -11.74
C SER A 105 -3.93 -6.96 -13.25
N GLU A 106 -3.24 -7.83 -14.00
CA GLU A 106 -3.47 -7.99 -15.43
C GLU A 106 -4.80 -8.67 -15.71
N GLU A 107 -5.15 -9.70 -14.96
CA GLU A 107 -6.43 -10.39 -15.07
C GLU A 107 -7.61 -9.44 -14.83
N LEU A 108 -7.55 -8.62 -13.77
CA LEU A 108 -8.55 -7.60 -13.48
C LEU A 108 -8.67 -6.57 -14.61
N LYS A 109 -7.54 -6.12 -15.18
CA LYS A 109 -7.55 -5.19 -16.32
C LYS A 109 -8.18 -5.81 -17.56
N ARG A 110 -7.89 -7.08 -17.85
CA ARG A 110 -8.47 -7.81 -18.99
C ARG A 110 -9.98 -7.98 -18.81
N ALA A 111 -10.43 -8.38 -17.63
CA ALA A 111 -11.84 -8.52 -17.31
C ALA A 111 -12.58 -7.18 -17.49
N ARG A 112 -12.08 -6.08 -16.90
CA ARG A 112 -12.70 -4.75 -17.05
C ARG A 112 -12.83 -4.32 -18.50
N LYS A 113 -11.78 -4.53 -19.30
CA LYS A 113 -11.81 -4.20 -20.73
C LYS A 113 -12.91 -4.96 -21.49
N GLN A 114 -13.10 -6.24 -21.19
CA GLN A 114 -14.16 -7.05 -21.82
C GLN A 114 -15.57 -6.57 -21.42
N PHE A 115 -15.76 -6.12 -20.18
CA PHE A 115 -17.03 -5.54 -19.73
C PHE A 115 -17.32 -4.18 -20.37
N ASP A 116 -16.31 -3.31 -20.50
CA ASP A 116 -16.48 -1.99 -21.11
C ASP A 116 -16.81 -2.10 -22.62
N GLU A 117 -16.17 -3.04 -23.32
CA GLU A 117 -16.47 -3.33 -24.73
C GLU A 117 -17.89 -3.91 -24.91
N ALA A 118 -18.37 -4.75 -23.97
CA ALA A 118 -19.73 -5.30 -24.00
C ALA A 118 -20.82 -4.28 -23.66
N LYS A 119 -20.50 -3.21 -22.92
CA LYS A 119 -21.43 -2.13 -22.54
C LYS A 119 -21.54 -1.05 -23.63
N ALA A 120 -20.58 -0.99 -24.54
CA ALA A 120 -20.54 -0.05 -25.66
C ALA A 120 -21.31 -0.55 -26.91
N ILE A 121 -21.90 -1.75 -26.84
CA ILE A 121 -22.77 -2.38 -27.84
C ILE A 121 -24.20 -2.36 -27.31
#